data_AF-A0A1I7Z4C7-F1
#
_entry.id   AF-A0A1I7Z4C7-F1
#
_cell.length_a   1.000
_cell.length_b   1.000
_cell.length_c   1.000
_cell.angle_alpha   90.00
_cell.angle_beta   90.00
_cell.angle_gamma   90.00
#
_symmetry.space_group_name_H-M   'P 1'
#
loop_
_entity.id
_entity.type
_entity.pdbx_description
1 polymer ?
#
loop_
_entity_poly.entity_id
_entity_poly.type
_entity_poly.pdbx_seq_one_letter_code
_entity_poly.pdbx_strand_id
1 'polypeptide(L)'
;MWCRGLILAFGCVLLLCSSAGATSTESQQSRDRFGKRHDAVAKDNNGECPLTGALHNASLLLSGEELLEFNFVIEEIEIIIANVSLTPDEQISMCGYKLRIFFEQFEFIALQVQFFQIYGFGTFDDFCHISEQVDGEFTEELTVVVNGECALTIALEQECASGLSSSDYFHCKWLLSQINAVVKGSSEYQYRMVLIEEVFIEFEIQFGAAAFETFSQIQIGSFGLFGQFRRICKQFYRF
;
A
#
# COMPACT_ATOMS: atom_id res chain seq x y z
N MET A 1 17.10 -74.79 -0.54
CA MET A 1 15.76 -74.16 -0.51
C MET A 1 15.73 -73.25 0.71
N TRP A 2 15.95 -71.94 0.48
CA TRP A 2 14.95 -70.85 0.62
C TRP A 2 14.69 -70.51 2.10
N CYS A 3 15.29 -69.42 2.61
CA CYS A 3 14.72 -68.06 2.76
C CYS A 3 13.68 -67.99 3.91
N ARG A 4 13.57 -66.99 4.78
CA ARG A 4 14.17 -65.65 5.01
C ARG A 4 13.45 -65.06 6.27
N GLY A 5 14.00 -64.00 6.87
CA GLY A 5 13.29 -63.04 7.74
C GLY A 5 13.86 -62.92 9.16
N LEU A 6 14.80 -62.01 9.49
CA LEU A 6 14.69 -60.54 9.72
C LEU A 6 13.66 -60.21 10.81
N ILE A 7 14.00 -59.62 11.98
CA ILE A 7 14.00 -58.15 12.20
C ILE A 7 14.39 -57.76 13.66
N LEU A 8 15.24 -56.72 13.76
CA LEU A 8 15.38 -55.61 14.74
C LEU A 8 15.51 -55.79 16.27
N ALA A 9 16.52 -55.11 16.83
CA ALA A 9 16.31 -54.16 17.93
C ALA A 9 17.37 -53.03 17.90
N PHE A 10 16.86 -51.80 17.94
CA PHE A 10 17.56 -50.51 17.95
C PHE A 10 18.09 -50.19 19.36
N GLY A 11 19.17 -49.43 19.43
CA GLY A 11 19.55 -48.75 20.68
C GLY A 11 20.87 -48.03 20.59
N CYS A 12 20.89 -46.82 20.01
CA CYS A 12 21.95 -45.85 20.27
C CYS A 12 21.33 -44.51 20.62
N VAL A 13 21.56 -44.11 21.86
CA VAL A 13 21.31 -42.80 22.45
C VAL A 13 22.23 -41.79 21.76
N LEU A 14 21.67 -40.69 21.26
CA LEU A 14 22.41 -39.48 20.94
C LEU A 14 21.70 -38.29 21.56
N LEU A 15 22.22 -37.89 22.73
CA LEU A 15 22.08 -36.55 23.28
C LEU A 15 22.99 -35.63 22.47
N LEU A 16 22.40 -34.75 21.66
CA LEU A 16 23.05 -33.53 21.22
C LEU A 16 22.07 -32.37 21.39
N CYS A 17 22.41 -31.49 22.33
CA CYS A 17 21.84 -30.17 22.47
C CYS A 17 22.19 -29.36 21.23
N SER A 18 21.18 -28.91 20.49
CA SER A 18 21.32 -27.87 19.48
C SER A 18 20.34 -26.76 19.83
N SER A 19 20.89 -25.57 20.04
CA SER A 19 20.20 -24.34 20.40
C SER A 19 19.02 -24.05 19.50
N ALA A 20 17.84 -23.86 20.11
CA ALA A 20 16.67 -23.31 19.47
C ALA A 20 16.94 -21.84 19.09
N GLY A 21 17.39 -21.60 17.86
CA GLY A 21 17.16 -20.32 17.20
C GLY A 21 15.70 -20.30 16.78
N ALA A 22 14.85 -19.60 17.52
CA ALA A 22 13.46 -19.39 17.13
C ALA A 22 13.45 -18.56 15.84
N THR A 23 13.25 -19.20 14.70
CA THR A 23 12.86 -18.53 13.46
C THR A 23 11.52 -17.84 13.72
N SER A 24 11.52 -16.51 13.75
CA SER A 24 10.31 -15.70 13.82
C SER A 24 9.39 -16.06 12.63
N THR A 25 8.09 -16.18 12.86
CA THR A 25 7.13 -16.36 11.77
C THR A 25 7.06 -15.09 10.91
N GLU A 26 6.64 -15.22 9.65
CA GLU A 26 6.41 -14.07 8.76
C GLU A 26 5.44 -13.05 9.38
N SER A 27 4.39 -13.52 10.05
CA SER A 27 3.46 -12.66 10.79
C SER A 27 4.12 -11.89 11.92
N GLN A 28 5.11 -12.48 12.60
CA GLN A 28 5.85 -11.78 13.65
C GLN A 28 6.80 -10.75 13.06
N GLN A 29 7.49 -11.07 11.94
CA GLN A 29 8.33 -10.12 11.23
C GLN A 29 7.54 -8.92 10.69
N SER A 30 6.35 -9.16 10.12
CA SER A 30 5.45 -8.09 9.65
C SER A 30 5.03 -7.18 10.81
N ARG A 31 4.65 -7.75 11.96
CA ARG A 31 4.30 -6.97 13.17
C ARG A 31 5.48 -6.19 13.72
N ASP A 32 6.68 -6.78 13.75
CA ASP A 32 7.89 -6.13 14.23
C ASP A 32 8.28 -4.95 13.31
N ARG A 33 8.14 -5.11 11.99
CA ARG A 33 8.34 -4.03 11.00
C ARG A 33 7.30 -2.93 11.16
N PHE A 34 6.03 -3.28 11.35
CA PHE A 34 4.98 -2.30 11.59
C PHE A 34 5.26 -1.45 12.85
N GLY A 35 5.79 -2.08 13.90
CA GLY A 35 6.20 -1.38 15.12
C GLY A 35 7.41 -0.47 14.96
N LYS A 36 8.22 -0.65 13.92
CA LYS A 36 9.42 0.14 13.60
C LYS A 36 9.32 0.90 12.28
N ARG A 37 8.10 1.04 11.75
CA ARG A 37 7.84 1.59 10.41
C ARG A 37 8.42 2.99 10.20
N HIS A 38 8.44 3.82 11.26
CA HIS A 38 9.01 5.16 11.21
C HIS A 38 10.52 5.13 10.94
N ASP A 39 11.23 4.07 11.33
CA ASP A 39 12.68 3.93 11.10
C ASP A 39 13.00 3.87 9.59
N ALA A 40 12.06 3.44 8.74
CA ALA A 40 12.26 3.37 7.29
C ALA A 40 12.32 4.75 6.63
N VAL A 41 11.64 5.75 7.22
CA VAL A 41 11.49 7.12 6.70
C VAL A 41 12.20 8.18 7.56
N ALA A 42 12.68 7.80 8.75
CA ALA A 42 13.40 8.69 9.62
C ALA A 42 14.78 9.04 9.07
N LYS A 43 15.11 10.32 9.05
CA LYS A 43 16.46 10.79 8.72
C LYS A 43 17.41 10.52 9.89
N ASP A 44 18.58 9.99 9.59
CA ASP A 44 19.65 9.80 10.56
C ASP A 44 20.37 11.13 10.88
N ASN A 45 21.42 11.07 11.69
CA ASN A 45 22.21 12.24 12.08
C ASN A 45 22.94 12.93 10.90
N ASN A 46 23.08 12.25 9.77
CA ASN A 46 23.66 12.77 8.54
C ASN A 46 22.60 13.31 7.57
N GLY A 47 21.31 13.17 7.91
CA GLY A 47 20.19 13.54 7.05
C GLY A 47 19.80 12.46 6.05
N GLU A 48 20.38 11.26 6.14
CA GLU A 48 20.10 10.14 5.25
C GLU A 48 18.85 9.38 5.72
N CYS A 49 17.95 9.07 4.79
CA CYS A 49 16.76 8.28 5.04
C CYS A 49 16.98 6.86 4.51
N PRO A 50 16.73 5.79 5.29
CA PRO A 50 16.94 4.41 4.84
C PRO A 50 16.22 4.07 3.54
N LEU A 51 14.96 4.52 3.38
CA LEU A 51 14.21 4.31 2.14
C LEU A 51 14.88 4.98 0.93
N THR A 52 15.22 6.27 0.99
CA THR A 52 15.81 6.97 -0.16
C THR A 52 17.22 6.45 -0.46
N GLY A 53 18.01 6.13 0.57
CA GLY A 53 19.31 5.47 0.39
C GLY A 53 19.19 4.11 -0.29
N ALA A 54 18.20 3.29 0.09
CA ALA A 54 17.94 2.01 -0.58
C ALA A 54 17.52 2.21 -2.04
N LEU A 55 16.68 3.20 -2.33
CA LEU A 55 16.25 3.51 -3.70
C LEU A 55 17.43 3.94 -4.58
N HIS A 56 18.29 4.83 -4.10
CA HIS A 56 19.52 5.22 -4.82
C HIS A 56 20.48 4.05 -5.02
N ASN A 57 20.55 3.12 -4.07
CA ASN A 57 21.37 1.91 -4.25
C ASN A 57 20.76 0.94 -5.27
N ALA A 58 19.43 0.81 -5.29
CA ALA A 58 18.74 0.00 -6.27
C ALA A 58 18.85 0.57 -7.69
N SER A 59 18.92 1.90 -7.83
CA SER A 59 19.07 2.55 -9.15
C SER A 59 20.38 2.18 -9.84
N LEU A 60 21.42 1.80 -9.09
CA LEU A 60 22.70 1.31 -9.62
C LEU A 60 22.55 -0.02 -10.40
N LEU A 61 21.44 -0.73 -10.23
CA LEU A 61 21.13 -1.96 -10.99
C LEU A 61 20.49 -1.66 -12.36
N LEU A 62 20.01 -0.44 -12.56
CA LEU A 62 19.24 -0.03 -13.73
C LEU A 62 20.08 0.80 -14.69
N SER A 63 19.66 0.86 -15.96
CA SER A 63 20.34 1.68 -16.96
C SER A 63 19.38 2.15 -18.05
N GLY A 64 19.79 3.18 -18.80
CA GLY A 64 18.99 3.71 -19.89
C GLY A 64 17.64 4.25 -19.42
N GLU A 65 16.57 3.87 -20.11
CA GLU A 65 15.19 4.31 -19.84
C GLU A 65 14.69 3.83 -18.48
N GLU A 66 15.04 2.62 -18.04
CA GLU A 66 14.64 2.07 -16.74
C GLU A 66 15.13 2.94 -15.59
N LEU A 67 16.38 3.42 -15.69
CA LEU A 67 16.96 4.31 -14.69
C LEU A 67 16.27 5.68 -14.69
N LEU A 68 15.87 6.19 -15.85
CA LEU A 68 15.15 7.47 -15.94
C LEU A 68 13.80 7.37 -15.25
N GLU A 69 13.01 6.35 -15.58
CA GLU A 69 11.70 6.11 -14.95
C GLU A 69 11.83 5.90 -13.44
N PHE A 70 12.84 5.14 -13.00
CA PHE A 70 13.05 4.92 -11.59
C PHE A 70 13.50 6.19 -10.85
N ASN A 71 14.33 7.04 -11.47
CA ASN A 71 14.74 8.30 -10.84
C ASN A 71 13.57 9.26 -10.64
N PHE A 72 12.57 9.27 -11.52
CA PHE A 72 11.36 10.08 -11.31
C PHE A 72 10.62 9.69 -10.03
N VAL A 73 10.43 8.38 -9.76
CA VAL A 73 9.78 7.95 -8.53
C VAL A 73 10.64 8.24 -7.29
N ILE A 74 11.97 8.18 -7.42
CA ILE A 74 12.89 8.58 -6.33
C ILE A 74 12.69 10.05 -5.97
N GLU A 75 12.68 10.95 -6.95
CA GLU A 75 12.49 12.39 -6.73
C GLU A 75 11.15 12.68 -6.04
N GLU A 76 10.06 12.04 -6.47
CA GLU A 76 8.76 12.19 -5.82
C GLU A 76 8.77 11.72 -4.36
N ILE A 77 9.39 10.57 -4.08
CA ILE A 77 9.53 10.03 -2.72
C ILE A 77 10.38 10.97 -1.85
N GLU A 78 11.47 11.52 -2.37
CA GLU A 78 12.31 12.46 -1.63
C GLU A 78 11.57 13.74 -1.26
N ILE A 79 10.73 14.27 -2.16
CA ILE A 79 9.87 15.43 -1.87
C ILE A 79 8.90 15.12 -0.72
N ILE A 80 8.30 13.93 -0.70
CA ILE A 80 7.39 13.50 0.37
C ILE A 80 8.14 13.41 1.70
N ILE A 81 9.30 12.74 1.74
CA ILE A 81 10.13 12.59 2.94
C ILE A 81 10.67 13.93 3.46
N ALA A 82 10.93 14.89 2.56
CA ALA A 82 11.36 16.23 2.94
C ALA A 82 10.23 17.10 3.50
N ASN A 83 8.96 16.74 3.29
CA ASN A 83 7.82 17.53 3.73
C ASN A 83 7.57 17.37 5.23
N VAL A 84 8.01 18.37 5.99
CA VAL A 84 7.87 18.43 7.46
C VAL A 84 6.43 18.62 7.95
N SER A 85 5.50 18.95 7.05
CA SER A 85 4.08 19.09 7.40
C SER A 85 3.37 17.75 7.46
N LEU A 86 3.97 16.69 6.88
CA LEU A 86 3.47 15.33 6.94
C LEU A 86 4.01 14.64 8.19
N THR A 87 3.14 13.89 8.84
CA THR A 87 3.54 12.94 9.87
C THR A 87 4.33 11.77 9.26
N PRO A 88 5.13 11.04 10.05
CA PRO A 88 5.83 9.85 9.54
C PRO A 88 4.89 8.80 8.93
N ASP A 89 3.68 8.63 9.47
CA ASP A 89 2.71 7.68 8.92
C ASP A 89 2.15 8.15 7.57
N GLU A 90 1.87 9.44 7.41
CA GLU A 90 1.48 10.02 6.10
C GLU A 90 2.62 9.90 5.08
N GLN A 91 3.87 10.08 5.48
CA GLN A 91 5.02 9.87 4.60
C GLN A 91 5.13 8.40 4.16
N ILE A 92 5.00 7.45 5.08
CA ILE A 92 5.03 6.00 4.76
C ILE A 92 3.90 5.63 3.81
N SER A 93 2.69 6.09 4.12
CA SER A 93 1.48 5.92 3.32
C SER A 93 1.70 6.37 1.87
N MET A 94 2.06 7.63 1.67
CA MET A 94 2.25 8.22 0.34
C MET A 94 3.42 7.61 -0.43
N CYS A 95 4.57 7.39 0.24
CA CYS A 95 5.74 6.78 -0.40
C CYS A 95 5.46 5.34 -0.83
N GLY A 96 4.80 4.55 0.01
CA GLY A 96 4.47 3.17 -0.30
C GLY A 96 3.45 3.07 -1.43
N TYR A 97 2.45 3.97 -1.47
CA TYR A 97 1.52 4.05 -2.59
C TYR A 97 2.24 4.39 -3.91
N LYS A 98 3.10 5.41 -3.91
CA LYS A 98 3.90 5.80 -5.09
C LYS A 98 4.75 4.66 -5.61
N LEU A 99 5.47 3.98 -4.71
CA LEU A 99 6.33 2.86 -5.07
C LEU A 99 5.53 1.67 -5.60
N ARG A 100 4.36 1.39 -5.01
CA ARG A 100 3.46 0.31 -5.46
C ARG A 100 2.91 0.59 -6.87
N ILE A 101 2.42 1.79 -7.13
CA ILE A 101 1.94 2.18 -8.47
C ILE A 101 3.07 2.08 -9.49
N PHE A 102 4.27 2.55 -9.14
CA PHE A 102 5.44 2.41 -9.99
C PHE A 102 5.74 0.94 -10.33
N PHE A 103 5.69 0.04 -9.34
CA PHE A 103 5.90 -1.39 -9.59
C PHE A 103 4.81 -2.04 -10.44
N GLU A 104 3.56 -1.61 -10.32
CA GLU A 104 2.45 -2.05 -11.17
C GLU A 104 2.60 -1.55 -12.61
N GLN A 105 3.08 -0.32 -12.80
CA GLN A 105 3.29 0.27 -14.11
C GLN A 105 4.52 -0.28 -14.83
N PHE A 106 5.61 -0.50 -14.09
CA PHE A 106 6.90 -0.93 -14.61
C PHE A 106 7.31 -2.29 -14.04
N GLU A 107 6.50 -3.31 -14.35
CA GLU A 107 6.68 -4.68 -13.83
C GLU A 107 8.09 -5.23 -14.04
N PHE A 108 8.73 -4.90 -15.18
CA PHE A 108 10.10 -5.34 -15.47
C PHE A 108 11.13 -4.74 -14.49
N ILE A 109 10.96 -3.48 -14.11
CA ILE A 109 11.81 -2.83 -13.09
C ILE A 109 11.49 -3.42 -11.72
N ALA A 110 10.20 -3.60 -11.40
CA ALA A 110 9.77 -4.20 -10.14
C ALA A 110 10.42 -5.57 -9.89
N LEU A 111 10.47 -6.45 -10.91
CA LEU A 111 11.12 -7.75 -10.81
C LEU A 111 12.60 -7.67 -10.41
N GLN A 112 13.28 -6.58 -10.76
CA GLN A 112 14.69 -6.36 -10.41
C GLN A 112 14.88 -5.79 -9.00
N VAL A 113 13.98 -4.92 -8.55
CA VAL A 113 14.21 -4.10 -7.35
C VAL A 113 13.26 -4.35 -6.19
N GLN A 114 12.07 -4.95 -6.38
CA GLN A 114 11.05 -5.04 -5.31
C GLN A 114 11.53 -5.79 -4.05
N PHE A 115 12.50 -6.70 -4.19
CA PHE A 115 13.10 -7.43 -3.07
C PHE A 115 14.43 -6.82 -2.58
N PHE A 116 14.78 -5.63 -3.05
CA PHE A 116 15.96 -4.90 -2.59
C PHE A 116 15.77 -4.44 -1.14
N GLN A 117 16.83 -4.53 -0.34
CA GLN A 117 16.78 -4.32 1.10
C GLN A 117 16.87 -2.84 1.47
N ILE A 118 15.93 -2.40 2.31
CA ILE A 118 15.98 -1.19 3.12
C ILE A 118 16.69 -1.54 4.43
N TYR A 119 17.79 -0.84 4.70
CA TYR A 119 18.63 -1.11 5.87
C TYR A 119 17.83 -1.04 7.18
N GLY A 120 17.92 -2.10 7.98
CA GLY A 120 17.26 -2.18 9.30
C GLY A 120 15.75 -2.44 9.27
N PHE A 121 15.14 -2.62 8.09
CA PHE A 121 13.68 -2.74 7.94
C PHE A 121 13.24 -4.02 7.22
N GLY A 122 13.55 -4.17 5.93
CA GLY A 122 13.00 -5.22 5.07
C GLY A 122 13.19 -4.88 3.60
N THR A 123 12.38 -5.44 2.72
CA THR A 123 12.41 -5.12 1.28
C THR A 123 11.51 -3.93 0.89
N PHE A 124 11.59 -3.46 -0.35
CA PHE A 124 10.59 -2.51 -0.87
C PHE A 124 9.18 -3.10 -0.88
N ASP A 125 9.02 -4.39 -1.20
CA ASP A 125 7.69 -5.02 -1.13
C ASP A 125 7.16 -5.10 0.31
N ASP A 126 8.03 -5.41 1.28
CA ASP A 126 7.68 -5.33 2.70
C ASP A 126 7.24 -3.91 3.09
N PHE A 127 7.93 -2.88 2.58
CA PHE A 127 7.57 -1.49 2.82
C PHE A 127 6.21 -1.13 2.24
N CYS A 128 5.92 -1.51 0.99
CA CYS A 128 4.61 -1.32 0.37
C CYS A 128 3.50 -2.08 1.12
N HIS A 129 3.78 -3.25 1.68
CA HIS A 129 2.81 -3.97 2.49
C HIS A 129 2.55 -3.25 3.83
N ILE A 130 3.59 -2.74 4.47
CA ILE A 130 3.46 -1.96 5.72
C ILE A 130 2.73 -0.64 5.48
N SER A 131 2.97 0.05 4.35
CA SER A 131 2.22 1.26 4.01
C SER A 131 0.72 0.97 3.84
N GLU A 132 0.37 -0.14 3.19
CA GLU A 132 -1.04 -0.56 3.06
C GLU A 132 -1.68 -0.85 4.43
N GLN A 133 -0.93 -1.41 5.39
CA GLN A 133 -1.42 -1.59 6.76
C GLN A 133 -1.64 -0.24 7.46
N VAL A 134 -0.72 0.72 7.27
CA VAL A 134 -0.86 2.09 7.80
C VAL A 134 -2.10 2.77 7.23
N ASP A 135 -2.32 2.68 5.92
CA ASP A 135 -3.52 3.22 5.26
C ASP A 135 -4.81 2.65 5.88
N GLY A 136 -4.81 1.34 6.17
CA GLY A 136 -5.92 0.66 6.84
C GLY A 136 -6.31 1.27 8.19
N GLU A 137 -5.38 1.85 8.94
CA GLU A 137 -5.66 2.49 10.24
C GLU A 137 -6.40 3.84 10.08
N PHE A 138 -6.20 4.54 8.95
CA PHE A 138 -6.82 5.86 8.71
C PHE A 138 -8.13 5.78 7.92
N THR A 139 -8.36 4.71 7.17
CA THR A 139 -9.47 4.67 6.20
C THR A 139 -10.88 4.69 6.81
N GLU A 140 -11.06 4.30 8.08
CA GLU A 140 -12.37 4.37 8.72
C GLU A 140 -12.89 5.81 8.80
N GLU A 141 -12.04 6.74 9.26
CA GLU A 141 -12.42 8.14 9.49
C GLU A 141 -12.84 8.86 8.20
N LEU A 142 -12.31 8.42 7.05
CA LEU A 142 -12.64 8.97 5.74
C LEU A 142 -14.10 8.75 5.35
N THR A 143 -14.74 7.73 5.94
CA THR A 143 -16.11 7.32 5.66
C THR A 143 -17.10 7.70 6.76
N VAL A 144 -16.62 8.25 7.88
CA VAL A 144 -17.48 8.69 8.99
C VAL A 144 -18.11 10.04 8.66
N VAL A 145 -19.44 10.09 8.71
CA VAL A 145 -20.20 11.30 8.41
C VAL A 145 -20.30 12.18 9.66
N VAL A 146 -19.75 13.40 9.58
CA VAL A 146 -19.82 14.43 10.62
C VAL A 146 -20.50 15.66 10.00
N ASN A 147 -21.56 16.15 10.63
CA ASN A 147 -22.38 17.27 10.10
C ASN A 147 -22.95 17.05 8.68
N GLY A 148 -23.13 15.78 8.27
CA GLY A 148 -23.75 15.42 6.99
C GLY A 148 -22.76 15.16 5.83
N GLU A 149 -21.46 15.33 6.08
CA GLU A 149 -20.37 15.11 5.12
C GLU A 149 -19.28 14.22 5.73
N CYS A 150 -18.49 13.55 4.89
CA CYS A 150 -17.24 12.90 5.29
C CYS A 150 -16.09 13.35 4.38
N ALA A 151 -14.84 13.07 4.77
CA ALA A 151 -13.66 13.50 4.02
C ALA A 151 -13.69 13.02 2.55
N LEU A 152 -14.18 11.79 2.32
CA LEU A 152 -14.30 11.22 0.98
C LEU A 152 -15.29 12.00 0.09
N THR A 153 -16.47 12.35 0.61
CA THR A 153 -17.46 13.11 -0.16
C THR A 153 -17.02 14.55 -0.39
N ILE A 154 -16.31 15.15 0.57
CA ILE A 154 -15.76 16.52 0.42
C ILE A 154 -14.76 16.57 -0.73
N ALA A 155 -13.84 15.59 -0.81
CA ALA A 155 -12.86 15.52 -1.89
C ALA A 155 -13.52 15.42 -3.27
N LEU A 156 -14.54 14.57 -3.41
CA LEU A 156 -15.31 14.44 -4.65
C LEU A 156 -16.12 15.69 -4.99
N GLU A 157 -16.70 16.37 -4.00
CA GLU A 157 -17.42 17.64 -4.21
C GLU A 157 -16.50 18.74 -4.74
N GLN A 158 -15.29 18.84 -4.18
CA GLN A 158 -14.26 19.76 -4.64
C GLN A 158 -13.82 19.43 -6.08
N GLU A 159 -13.61 18.16 -6.40
CA GLU A 159 -13.24 17.74 -7.75
C GLU A 159 -14.36 18.04 -8.76
N CYS A 160 -15.62 17.76 -8.41
CA CYS A 160 -16.74 18.09 -9.29
C CYS A 160 -16.85 19.61 -9.54
N ALA A 161 -16.27 20.46 -8.67
CA ALA A 161 -16.22 21.91 -8.84
C ALA A 161 -14.95 22.42 -9.55
N SER A 162 -13.99 21.56 -9.91
CA SER A 162 -12.67 21.93 -10.43
C SER A 162 -12.64 22.43 -11.89
N GLY A 163 -13.80 22.46 -12.56
CA GLY A 163 -13.90 22.83 -13.97
C GLY A 163 -13.69 21.67 -14.95
N LEU A 164 -14.08 20.46 -14.53
CA LEU A 164 -14.06 19.24 -15.34
C LEU A 164 -14.78 19.38 -16.69
N SER A 165 -14.39 18.52 -17.64
CA SER A 165 -15.14 18.35 -18.89
C SER A 165 -16.59 17.93 -18.60
N SER A 166 -17.52 18.16 -19.53
CA SER A 166 -18.93 17.76 -19.30
C SER A 166 -19.09 16.26 -19.00
N SER A 167 -18.24 15.41 -19.58
CA SER A 167 -18.25 13.96 -19.34
C SER A 167 -17.71 13.63 -17.95
N ASP A 168 -16.57 14.21 -17.59
CA ASP A 168 -15.92 13.92 -16.30
C ASP A 168 -16.71 14.51 -15.14
N TYR A 169 -17.36 15.66 -15.34
CA TYR A 169 -18.30 16.21 -14.39
C TYR A 169 -19.47 15.25 -14.14
N PHE A 170 -20.04 14.68 -15.21
CA PHE A 170 -21.12 13.69 -15.07
C PHE A 170 -20.65 12.44 -14.31
N HIS A 171 -19.48 11.90 -14.65
CA HIS A 171 -18.87 10.76 -13.96
C HIS A 171 -18.60 11.07 -12.48
N CYS A 172 -18.00 12.23 -12.17
CA CYS A 172 -17.73 12.69 -10.81
C CYS A 172 -19.03 12.80 -10.00
N LYS A 173 -20.07 13.42 -10.57
CA LYS A 173 -21.38 13.56 -9.89
C LYS A 173 -22.05 12.21 -9.65
N TRP A 174 -21.94 11.27 -10.58
CA TRP A 174 -22.43 9.91 -10.39
C TRP A 174 -21.71 9.25 -9.21
N LEU A 175 -20.37 9.29 -9.21
CA LEU A 175 -19.54 8.66 -8.18
C LEU A 175 -19.81 9.26 -6.80
N LEU A 176 -19.83 10.60 -6.71
CA LEU A 176 -20.23 11.33 -5.51
C LEU A 176 -21.61 10.89 -5.02
N SER A 177 -22.60 10.79 -5.90
CA SER A 177 -23.95 10.40 -5.50
C SER A 177 -24.00 8.99 -4.91
N GLN A 178 -23.34 8.02 -5.54
CA GLN A 178 -23.33 6.63 -5.08
C GLN A 178 -22.58 6.49 -3.75
N ILE A 179 -21.38 7.07 -3.66
CA ILE A 179 -20.58 7.04 -2.42
C ILE A 179 -21.32 7.74 -1.28
N ASN A 180 -21.95 8.90 -1.54
CA ASN A 180 -22.72 9.62 -0.53
C ASN A 180 -23.89 8.79 0.00
N ALA A 181 -24.56 8.00 -0.85
CA ALA A 181 -25.61 7.08 -0.43
C ALA A 181 -25.07 5.98 0.49
N VAL A 182 -23.89 5.43 0.20
CA VAL A 182 -23.24 4.39 1.01
C VAL A 182 -22.79 4.93 2.37
N VAL A 183 -22.09 6.06 2.42
CA VAL A 183 -21.54 6.60 3.70
C VAL A 183 -22.63 7.12 4.63
N LYS A 184 -23.76 7.60 4.09
CA LYS A 184 -24.95 7.98 4.89
C LYS A 184 -25.79 6.79 5.33
N GLY A 185 -25.55 5.60 4.73
CA GLY A 185 -26.13 4.36 5.18
C GLY A 185 -25.66 3.98 6.59
N SER A 186 -26.49 3.22 7.32
CA SER A 186 -26.12 2.65 8.62
C SER A 186 -25.53 1.26 8.42
N SER A 187 -24.30 1.21 7.92
CA SER A 187 -23.51 -0.01 7.79
C SER A 187 -22.30 0.02 8.71
N GLU A 188 -21.89 -1.15 9.19
CA GLU A 188 -20.60 -1.34 9.86
C GLU A 188 -19.45 -1.01 8.91
N TYR A 189 -18.31 -0.61 9.45
CA TYR A 189 -17.17 -0.13 8.68
C TYR A 189 -16.74 -1.11 7.58
N GLN A 190 -16.55 -2.39 7.91
CA GLN A 190 -16.11 -3.40 6.96
C GLN A 190 -17.11 -3.54 5.80
N TYR A 191 -18.41 -3.58 6.10
CA TYR A 191 -19.45 -3.68 5.08
C TYR A 191 -19.55 -2.40 4.23
N ARG A 192 -19.35 -1.23 4.83
CA ARG A 192 -19.25 0.04 4.10
C ARG A 192 -18.10 0.04 3.09
N MET A 193 -16.94 -0.50 3.44
CA MET A 193 -15.80 -0.60 2.53
C MET A 193 -16.08 -1.52 1.33
N VAL A 194 -16.79 -2.64 1.55
CA VAL A 194 -17.25 -3.54 0.49
C VAL A 194 -18.20 -2.81 -0.46
N LEU A 195 -19.22 -2.13 0.06
CA LEU A 195 -20.18 -1.38 -0.74
C LEU A 195 -19.52 -0.26 -1.55
N ILE A 196 -18.49 0.40 -1.01
CA ILE A 196 -17.75 1.42 -1.76
C ILE A 196 -16.94 0.79 -2.91
N GLU A 197 -16.31 -0.38 -2.71
CA GLU A 197 -15.66 -1.07 -3.83
C GLU A 197 -16.66 -1.51 -4.90
N GLU A 198 -17.85 -1.96 -4.52
CA GLU A 198 -18.92 -2.28 -5.48
C GLU A 198 -19.28 -1.06 -6.33
N VAL A 199 -19.36 0.13 -5.73
CA VAL A 199 -19.57 1.40 -6.46
C VAL A 199 -18.44 1.64 -7.47
N PHE A 200 -17.18 1.37 -7.11
CA PHE A 200 -16.07 1.51 -8.06
C PHE A 200 -16.12 0.49 -9.20
N ILE A 201 -16.49 -0.76 -8.90
CA ILE A 201 -16.67 -1.79 -9.93
C ILE A 201 -17.80 -1.39 -10.89
N GLU A 202 -18.93 -0.93 -10.36
CA GLU A 202 -20.06 -0.44 -11.17
C GLU A 202 -19.67 0.76 -12.03
N PHE A 203 -18.87 1.68 -11.48
CA PHE A 203 -18.33 2.81 -12.23
C PHE A 203 -17.51 2.34 -13.44
N GLU A 204 -16.59 1.39 -13.25
CA GLU A 204 -15.76 0.86 -14.34
C GLU A 204 -16.57 0.09 -15.38
N ILE A 205 -17.63 -0.62 -14.96
CA ILE A 205 -18.54 -1.31 -15.87
C ILE A 205 -19.32 -0.29 -16.73
N GLN A 206 -19.75 0.83 -16.14
CA GLN A 206 -20.54 1.84 -16.86
C GLN A 206 -19.71 2.76 -17.74
N PHE A 207 -18.53 3.18 -17.27
CA PHE A 207 -17.74 4.27 -17.88
C PHE A 207 -16.35 3.84 -18.35
N GLY A 208 -15.91 2.63 -17.98
CA GLY A 208 -14.60 2.08 -18.31
C GLY A 208 -13.52 2.40 -17.27
N ALA A 209 -12.53 1.52 -17.15
CA ALA A 209 -11.41 1.68 -16.21
C ALA A 209 -10.59 2.97 -16.44
N ALA A 210 -10.38 3.36 -17.69
CA ALA A 210 -9.66 4.60 -18.03
C ALA A 210 -10.34 5.86 -17.49
N ALA A 211 -11.68 5.86 -17.36
CA ALA A 211 -12.39 6.98 -16.75
C ALA A 211 -12.10 7.06 -15.24
N PHE A 212 -11.94 5.92 -14.57
CA PHE A 212 -11.61 5.89 -13.14
C PHE A 212 -10.20 6.42 -12.87
N GLU A 213 -9.23 6.15 -13.75
CA GLU A 213 -7.85 6.63 -13.61
C GLU A 213 -7.75 8.16 -13.52
N THR A 214 -8.68 8.89 -14.12
CA THR A 214 -8.74 10.36 -13.98
C THR A 214 -9.06 10.76 -12.53
N PHE A 215 -9.93 10.01 -11.87
CA PHE A 215 -10.35 10.27 -10.50
C PHE A 215 -9.43 9.62 -9.45
N SER A 216 -8.56 8.68 -9.85
CA SER A 216 -7.61 8.05 -8.93
C SER A 216 -6.63 9.06 -8.31
N GLN A 217 -6.42 10.20 -8.98
CA GLN A 217 -5.55 11.29 -8.55
C GLN A 217 -6.22 12.33 -7.65
N ILE A 218 -7.49 12.18 -7.28
CA ILE A 218 -8.16 13.10 -6.35
C ILE A 218 -7.49 13.00 -4.97
N GLN A 219 -7.10 14.14 -4.40
CA GLN A 219 -6.54 14.20 -3.05
C GLN A 219 -7.66 14.15 -1.99
N ILE A 220 -7.56 13.24 -1.04
CA ILE A 220 -8.45 13.12 0.12
C ILE A 220 -7.72 13.66 1.35
N GLY A 221 -7.93 14.94 1.66
CA GLY A 221 -7.33 15.57 2.86
C GLY A 221 -5.82 15.30 2.96
N SER A 222 -5.35 14.86 4.14
CA SER A 222 -3.97 14.43 4.35
C SER A 222 -3.74 12.93 4.20
N PHE A 223 -4.80 12.14 3.98
CA PHE A 223 -4.71 10.69 3.79
C PHE A 223 -3.89 10.33 2.55
N GLY A 224 -4.14 11.01 1.43
CA GLY A 224 -3.50 10.68 0.16
C GLY A 224 -4.50 10.67 -0.99
N LEU A 225 -4.31 9.74 -1.92
CA LEU A 225 -5.03 9.73 -3.18
C LEU A 225 -6.27 8.82 -3.15
N PHE A 226 -7.25 9.15 -3.98
CA PHE A 226 -8.49 8.39 -4.08
C PHE A 226 -8.27 6.97 -4.63
N GLY A 227 -7.30 6.78 -5.52
CA GLY A 227 -6.85 5.46 -5.96
C GLY A 227 -6.24 4.63 -4.82
N GLN A 228 -5.55 5.26 -3.87
CA GLN A 228 -5.01 4.62 -2.68
C GLN A 228 -6.13 4.13 -1.77
N PHE A 229 -7.12 4.98 -1.51
CA PHE A 229 -8.31 4.59 -0.73
C PHE A 229 -9.03 3.39 -1.35
N ARG A 230 -9.22 3.40 -2.67
CA ARG A 230 -9.82 2.25 -3.38
C ARG A 230 -9.04 0.95 -3.17
N ARG A 231 -7.71 0.98 -3.13
CA ARG A 231 -6.90 -0.24 -2.88
C ARG A 231 -7.23 -0.85 -1.52
N ILE A 232 -7.53 -0.03 -0.51
CA ILE A 232 -7.99 -0.51 0.79
C ILE A 232 -9.40 -1.10 0.70
N CYS A 233 -10.34 -0.44 0.02
CA CYS A 233 -11.68 -1.00 -0.21
C CYS A 233 -11.62 -2.38 -0.88
N LYS A 234 -10.76 -2.56 -1.89
CA LYS A 234 -10.51 -3.84 -2.55
C LYS A 234 -10.07 -4.96 -1.60
N GLN A 235 -9.32 -4.64 -0.53
CA GLN A 235 -8.92 -5.64 0.44
C GLN A 235 -10.12 -6.21 1.19
N PHE A 236 -11.10 -5.37 1.54
CA PHE A 236 -12.34 -5.83 2.19
C PHE A 236 -13.24 -6.63 1.25
N TYR A 237 -13.36 -6.21 -0.02
CA TYR A 237 -14.20 -6.90 -1.01
C TYR A 237 -13.73 -8.34 -1.35
N ARG A 238 -12.45 -8.65 -1.13
CA ARG A 238 -11.89 -10.00 -1.37
C ARG A 238 -12.37 -11.04 -0.34
N PHE A 239 -13.00 -10.62 0.76
CA PHE A 239 -13.46 -11.46 1.86
C PHE A 239 -14.98 -11.41 2.01
#